data_AF-A0A382L6C5-F1
#
_entry.id   AF-A0A382L6C5-F1
#
_cell.length_a   1.000
_cell.length_b   1.000
_cell.length_c   1.000
_cell.angle_alpha   90.00
_cell.angle_beta   90.00
_cell.angle_gamma   90.00
#
_symmetry.space_group_name_H-M   'P 1'
#
loop_
_entity.id
_entity.type
_entity.pdbx_description
1 polymer ?
#
loop_
_entity_poly.entity_id
_entity_poly.type
_entity_poly.pdbx_seq_one_letter_code
_entity_poly.pdbx_strand_id
1 'polypeptide(L)'
;VPSLVQTITGFFKGPSGPKCPECNSVIIDDTCPNLDCPVKVAEWITRWCSPEAANIPALAQAEAGQLAKLRLVLHPGELYELGQGDWDRLEGVSDDQLAGIQRQIEDSKSAVPNAVLYGLNL
;
A
#
# COMPACT_ATOMS: atom_id res chain seq x y z
N VAL A 1 18.81 -23.61 -35.79
CA VAL A 1 17.69 -24.00 -34.89
C VAL A 1 18.17 -23.78 -33.47
N PRO A 2 17.49 -22.99 -32.63
CA PRO A 2 17.90 -22.81 -31.24
C PRO A 2 17.84 -24.15 -30.50
N SER A 3 18.76 -24.38 -29.57
CA SER A 3 18.69 -25.57 -28.71
C SER A 3 17.52 -25.44 -27.73
N LEU A 4 17.01 -26.57 -27.23
CA LEU A 4 15.96 -26.59 -26.19
C LEU A 4 16.34 -25.70 -24.99
N VAL A 5 17.61 -25.73 -24.59
CA VAL A 5 18.15 -24.90 -23.51
C VAL A 5 18.04 -23.40 -23.82
N GLN A 6 18.33 -22.98 -25.05
CA GLN A 6 18.20 -21.58 -25.47
C GLN A 6 16.74 -21.12 -25.48
N THR A 7 15.82 -21.97 -25.95
CA THR A 7 14.39 -21.68 -25.93
C THR A 7 13.86 -21.54 -24.50
N ILE A 8 14.24 -22.44 -23.60
CA ILE A 8 13.87 -22.40 -22.18
C ILE A 8 14.43 -21.14 -21.52
N THR A 9 15.70 -20.82 -21.76
CA THR A 9 16.34 -19.62 -21.20
C THR A 9 15.65 -18.34 -21.69
N GLY A 10 15.25 -18.29 -22.97
CA GLY A 10 14.50 -17.17 -23.52
C GLY A 10 13.11 -17.02 -22.91
N PHE A 11 12.41 -18.13 -22.66
CA PHE A 11 11.09 -18.14 -22.03
C PHE A 11 11.11 -17.61 -20.59
N PHE A 12 12.14 -17.97 -19.81
CA PHE A 12 12.28 -17.50 -18.43
C PHE A 12 12.97 -16.13 -18.30
N LYS A 13 13.39 -15.52 -19.42
CA LYS A 13 13.97 -14.19 -19.40
C LYS A 13 12.83 -13.18 -19.22
N GLY A 14 12.62 -12.79 -17.96
CA GLY A 14 11.68 -11.72 -17.62
C GLY A 14 12.00 -10.41 -18.36
N PRO A 15 11.06 -9.45 -18.37
CA PRO A 15 11.27 -8.17 -19.02
C PRO A 15 12.57 -7.51 -18.54
N SER A 16 13.30 -6.90 -19.46
CA SER A 16 14.54 -6.17 -19.16
C SER A 16 14.24 -4.67 -19.25
N GLY A 17 14.77 -3.88 -18.32
CA GLY A 17 14.50 -2.44 -18.27
C GLY A 17 14.92 -1.81 -16.94
N PRO A 18 14.74 -0.49 -16.79
CA PRO A 18 15.00 0.20 -15.53
C PRO A 18 14.15 -0.38 -14.41
N LYS A 19 14.71 -0.40 -13.20
CA LYS A 19 14.09 -0.98 -12.02
C LYS A 19 13.49 0.12 -11.15
N CYS A 20 12.29 -0.12 -10.62
CA CYS A 20 11.69 0.74 -9.61
C CYS A 20 12.60 0.74 -8.35
N PRO A 21 13.00 1.90 -7.82
CA PRO A 21 13.88 1.96 -6.65
C PRO A 21 13.22 1.42 -5.37
N GLU A 22 11.89 1.36 -5.33
CA GLU A 22 11.11 1.00 -4.14
C GLU A 22 10.79 -0.49 -4.06
N CYS A 23 10.56 -1.15 -5.21
CA CYS A 23 10.13 -2.56 -5.25
C CYS A 23 10.90 -3.43 -6.25
N ASN A 24 11.87 -2.87 -6.97
CA ASN A 24 12.72 -3.58 -7.94
C ASN A 24 11.97 -4.24 -9.12
N SER A 25 10.69 -3.93 -9.31
CA SER A 25 9.94 -4.31 -10.52
C SER A 25 10.48 -3.57 -11.75
N VAL A 26 10.38 -4.20 -12.92
CA VAL A 26 10.76 -3.56 -14.18
C VAL A 26 9.72 -2.51 -14.52
N ILE A 27 10.16 -1.30 -14.81
CA ILE A 27 9.30 -0.18 -15.22
C ILE A 27 8.79 -0.43 -16.65
N ILE A 28 7.52 -0.16 -16.88
CA ILE A 28 6.83 -0.28 -18.17
C ILE A 28 6.16 1.06 -18.44
N ASP A 29 6.39 1.66 -19.62
CA ASP A 29 5.83 2.96 -20.03
C ASP A 29 6.00 4.04 -18.94
N ASP A 30 7.24 4.17 -18.43
CA ASP A 30 7.65 5.11 -17.38
C ASP A 30 6.95 4.96 -16.02
N THR A 31 6.15 3.91 -15.83
CA THR A 31 5.45 3.63 -14.57
C THR A 31 5.83 2.27 -13.98
N CYS A 32 5.86 2.18 -12.64
CA CYS A 32 6.01 0.89 -11.99
C CYS A 32 4.70 0.10 -12.17
N PRO A 33 4.71 -1.12 -12.74
CA PRO A 33 3.47 -1.89 -12.93
C PRO A 33 3.00 -2.60 -11.65
N ASN A 34 3.89 -2.76 -10.66
CA ASN A 34 3.59 -3.48 -9.43
C ASN A 34 2.62 -2.69 -8.55
N LEU A 35 1.43 -3.24 -8.31
CA LEU A 35 0.42 -2.63 -7.44
C LEU A 35 0.85 -2.67 -5.97
N ASP A 36 1.65 -3.68 -5.60
CA ASP A 36 2.25 -3.80 -4.27
C ASP A 36 3.53 -2.96 -4.14
N CYS A 37 3.76 -1.98 -5.02
CA CYS A 37 4.86 -1.04 -4.81
C CYS A 37 4.57 -0.21 -3.54
N PRO A 38 5.52 -0.10 -2.57
CA PRO A 38 5.26 0.61 -1.32
C PRO A 38 4.75 2.05 -1.51
N VAL A 39 5.21 2.75 -2.56
CA VAL A 39 4.71 4.10 -2.89
C VAL A 39 3.24 4.07 -3.28
N LYS A 40 2.82 3.14 -4.14
CA LYS A 40 1.42 3.02 -4.57
C LYS A 40 0.50 2.59 -3.44
N VAL A 41 0.97 1.66 -2.62
CA VAL A 41 0.22 1.21 -1.44
C VAL A 41 0.05 2.36 -0.45
N ALA A 42 1.10 3.15 -0.19
CA ALA A 42 1.00 4.34 0.65
C ALA A 42 0.02 5.38 0.07
N GLU A 43 0.07 5.65 -1.23
CA GLU A 43 -0.89 6.52 -1.92
C GLU A 43 -2.33 6.01 -1.77
N TRP A 44 -2.54 4.70 -1.90
CA TRP A 44 -3.86 4.09 -1.75
C TRP A 44 -4.38 4.18 -0.32
N ILE A 45 -3.53 3.91 0.67
CA ILE A 45 -3.85 4.08 2.10
C ILE A 45 -4.20 5.54 2.39
N THR A 46 -3.41 6.49 1.91
CA THR A 46 -3.69 7.93 2.10
C THR A 46 -5.00 8.34 1.46
N ARG A 47 -5.30 7.86 0.24
CA ARG A 47 -6.60 8.07 -0.40
C ARG A 47 -7.73 7.49 0.44
N TRP A 48 -7.57 6.28 0.98
CA TRP A 48 -8.56 5.66 1.87
C TRP A 48 -8.81 6.48 3.13
N CYS A 49 -7.76 7.07 3.71
CA CYS A 49 -7.86 7.87 4.94
C CYS A 49 -8.40 9.30 4.70
N SER A 50 -8.56 9.73 3.45
CA SER A 50 -9.05 11.07 3.10
C SER A 50 -10.49 11.33 3.59
N PRO A 51 -10.87 12.61 3.76
CA PRO A 51 -12.24 12.99 4.13
C PRO A 51 -13.33 12.47 3.18
N GLU A 52 -13.01 12.31 1.89
CA GLU A 52 -13.92 11.80 0.86
C GLU A 52 -14.14 10.27 0.95
N ALA A 53 -13.31 9.57 1.73
CA ALA A 53 -13.30 8.12 1.89
C ALA A 53 -13.65 7.70 3.33
N ALA A 54 -12.76 6.95 4.00
CA ALA A 54 -12.97 6.44 5.35
C ALA A 54 -12.78 7.50 6.45
N ASN A 55 -12.26 8.69 6.10
CA ASN A 55 -12.08 9.83 7.00
C ASN A 55 -11.30 9.48 8.29
N ILE A 56 -10.02 9.11 8.11
CA ILE A 56 -9.09 8.73 9.17
C ILE A 56 -7.89 9.71 9.18
N PRO A 57 -8.10 11.01 9.42
CA PRO A 57 -7.05 12.04 9.27
C PRO A 57 -5.87 11.91 10.24
N ALA A 58 -5.99 11.12 11.32
CA ALA A 58 -4.89 10.85 12.23
C ALA A 58 -3.82 9.92 11.62
N LEU A 59 -4.17 9.18 10.56
CA LEU A 59 -3.24 8.37 9.77
C LEU A 59 -2.85 9.17 8.54
N ALA A 60 -1.66 9.78 8.57
CA ALA A 60 -1.18 10.65 7.50
C ALA A 60 -0.22 9.90 6.56
N GLN A 61 0.32 10.64 5.58
CA GLN A 61 1.23 10.10 4.57
C GLN A 61 2.48 9.43 5.17
N ALA A 62 2.95 9.89 6.33
CA ALA A 62 4.12 9.33 6.99
C ALA A 62 3.86 7.91 7.49
N GLU A 63 2.75 7.70 8.22
CA GLU A 63 2.35 6.40 8.76
C GLU A 63 1.97 5.44 7.63
N ALA A 64 1.22 5.91 6.63
CA ALA A 64 0.90 5.15 5.43
C ALA A 64 2.17 4.66 4.71
N GLY A 65 3.17 5.52 4.60
CA GLY A 65 4.48 5.17 4.03
C GLY A 65 5.21 4.10 4.83
N GLN A 66 5.18 4.16 6.16
CA GLN A 66 5.80 3.15 7.02
C GLN A 66 5.08 1.80 6.92
N LEU A 67 3.74 1.79 7.00
CA LEU A 67 2.92 0.58 6.85
C LEU A 67 3.21 -0.14 5.53
N ALA A 68 3.26 0.62 4.43
CA ALA A 68 3.55 0.08 3.11
C ALA A 68 4.99 -0.44 2.98
N LYS A 69 5.99 0.31 3.48
CA LYS A 69 7.41 -0.09 3.43
C LYS A 69 7.70 -1.33 4.27
N LEU A 70 7.08 -1.43 5.45
CA LEU A 70 7.22 -2.57 6.36
C LEU A 70 6.38 -3.78 5.94
N ARG A 71 5.59 -3.66 4.87
CA ARG A 71 4.67 -4.70 4.37
C ARG A 71 3.64 -5.12 5.42
N LEU A 72 3.23 -4.17 6.26
CA LEU A 72 2.16 -4.37 7.24
C LEU A 72 0.77 -4.24 6.62
N VAL A 73 0.69 -3.46 5.53
CA VAL A 73 -0.54 -3.24 4.76
C VAL A 73 -0.17 -3.27 3.27
N LEU A 74 -0.97 -3.96 2.48
CA LEU A 74 -0.94 -4.01 1.01
C LEU A 74 -2.21 -3.41 0.40
N HIS A 75 -3.32 -3.41 1.13
CA HIS A 75 -4.56 -2.76 0.73
C HIS A 75 -5.31 -2.17 1.94
N PRO A 76 -6.16 -1.15 1.75
CA PRO A 76 -6.73 -0.41 2.88
C PRO A 76 -7.56 -1.25 3.87
N GLY A 77 -8.18 -2.35 3.40
CA GLY A 77 -8.91 -3.28 4.27
C GLY A 77 -8.08 -3.91 5.40
N GLU A 78 -6.76 -4.06 5.23
CA GLU A 78 -5.89 -4.65 6.27
C GLU A 78 -5.64 -3.69 7.45
N LEU A 79 -5.92 -2.39 7.29
CA LEU A 79 -5.84 -1.42 8.41
C LEU A 79 -6.70 -1.83 9.61
N TYR A 80 -7.82 -2.51 9.34
CA TYR A 80 -8.77 -2.95 10.34
C TYR A 80 -8.33 -4.23 11.07
N GLU A 81 -7.23 -4.85 10.64
CA GLU A 81 -6.70 -6.11 11.17
C GLU A 81 -5.37 -5.93 11.93
N LEU A 82 -4.75 -4.74 11.86
CA LEU A 82 -3.48 -4.44 12.52
C LEU A 82 -3.57 -4.59 14.04
N GLY A 83 -2.67 -5.39 14.60
CA GLY A 83 -2.52 -5.57 16.04
C GLY A 83 -1.55 -4.56 16.66
N GLN A 84 -1.49 -4.53 18.00
CA GLN A 84 -0.56 -3.64 18.72
C GLN A 84 0.90 -3.84 18.28
N GLY A 85 1.32 -5.09 18.09
CA GLY A 85 2.69 -5.39 17.65
C GLY A 85 3.03 -4.88 16.24
N ASP A 86 2.04 -4.60 15.39
CA ASP A 86 2.27 -3.97 14.08
C ASP A 86 2.47 -2.46 14.26
N TRP A 87 1.66 -1.82 15.10
CA TRP A 87 1.77 -0.40 15.43
C TRP A 87 3.09 -0.08 16.15
N ASP A 88 3.57 -0.96 17.01
CA ASP A 88 4.85 -0.81 17.72
C ASP A 88 6.07 -0.77 16.78
N ARG A 89 5.92 -1.20 15.52
CA ARG A 89 6.97 -1.15 14.51
C ARG A 89 7.08 0.20 13.81
N LEU A 90 6.09 1.09 13.99
CA LEU A 90 6.11 2.42 13.40
C LEU A 90 6.94 3.36 14.27
N GLU A 91 7.79 4.14 13.63
CA GLU A 91 8.60 5.17 14.26
C GLU A 91 7.85 6.49 14.30
N GLY A 92 7.94 7.21 15.42
CA GLY A 92 7.41 8.58 15.55
C GLY A 92 5.91 8.69 15.76
N VAL A 93 5.17 7.58 15.93
CA VAL A 93 3.75 7.60 16.29
C VAL A 93 3.64 7.69 17.81
N SER A 94 3.01 8.75 18.32
CA SER A 94 2.72 8.88 19.75
C SER A 94 1.51 8.06 20.16
N ASP A 95 1.40 7.72 21.45
CA ASP A 95 0.24 7.01 22.01
C ASP A 95 -1.08 7.75 21.72
N ASP A 96 -1.08 9.08 21.83
CA ASP A 96 -2.25 9.93 21.54
C ASP A 96 -2.64 9.87 20.06
N GLN A 97 -1.65 9.86 19.16
CA GLN A 97 -1.89 9.72 17.72
C GLN A 97 -2.44 8.33 17.41
N LEU A 98 -1.84 7.27 17.96
CA LEU A 98 -2.30 5.90 17.78
C LEU A 98 -3.74 5.71 18.29
N ALA A 99 -4.07 6.24 19.46
CA ALA A 99 -5.43 6.22 19.99
C ALA A 99 -6.41 6.97 19.06
N GLY A 100 -5.97 8.09 18.47
CA GLY A 100 -6.72 8.83 17.45
C GLY A 100 -6.99 8.01 16.20
N ILE A 101 -5.96 7.33 15.68
CA ILE A 101 -6.06 6.43 14.52
C ILE A 101 -7.05 5.29 14.81
N GLN A 102 -6.88 4.59 15.92
CA GLN A 102 -7.73 3.43 16.27
C GLN A 102 -9.20 3.83 16.43
N ARG A 103 -9.48 4.97 17.08
CA ARG A 103 -10.84 5.50 17.20
C ARG A 103 -11.44 5.82 15.84
N GLN A 104 -10.68 6.49 14.97
CA GLN A 104 -11.16 6.87 13.64
C GLN A 104 -11.34 5.65 12.71
N ILE A 105 -10.50 4.62 12.84
CA ILE A 105 -10.69 3.33 12.17
C ILE A 105 -12.03 2.72 12.59
N GLU A 106 -12.37 2.72 13.88
CA GLU A 106 -13.67 2.22 14.34
C GLU A 106 -14.83 3.07 13.78
N ASP A 107 -14.75 4.40 13.90
CA ASP A 107 -15.76 5.34 13.38
C ASP A 107 -16.00 5.13 11.87
N SER A 108 -14.93 4.87 11.11
CA SER A 108 -14.96 4.70 9.64
C SER A 108 -15.74 3.48 9.15
N LYS A 109 -15.98 2.48 10.00
CA LYS A 109 -16.77 1.29 9.65
C LYS A 109 -18.23 1.62 9.28
N SER A 110 -18.67 2.83 9.60
CA SER A 110 -19.99 3.38 9.25
C SER A 110 -20.01 4.18 7.93
N ALA A 111 -18.92 4.20 7.15
CA ALA A 111 -18.83 4.98 5.93
C ALA A 111 -19.92 4.59 4.91
N VAL A 112 -20.45 5.60 4.21
CA VAL A 112 -21.47 5.39 3.18
C VAL A 112 -20.86 4.68 1.96
N PRO A 113 -21.64 3.89 1.19
CA PRO A 113 -21.12 3.13 0.07
C PRO A 113 -20.31 3.94 -0.95
N ASN A 114 -20.72 5.18 -1.24
CA ASN A 114 -20.00 6.05 -2.19
C ASN A 114 -18.57 6.40 -1.72
N ALA A 115 -18.39 6.59 -0.41
CA ALA A 115 -17.08 6.88 0.17
C ALA A 115 -16.16 5.65 0.10
N VAL A 116 -16.72 4.45 0.32
CA VAL A 116 -16.00 3.18 0.16
C VAL A 116 -15.54 2.99 -1.29
N LEU A 117 -16.42 3.19 -2.27
CA LEU A 117 -16.06 3.10 -3.69
C LEU A 117 -14.96 4.10 -4.07
N TYR A 118 -15.10 5.35 -3.62
CA TYR A 118 -14.08 6.37 -3.83
C TYR A 118 -12.72 5.94 -3.26
N GLY A 119 -12.68 5.45 -2.02
CA GLY A 119 -11.46 5.03 -1.33
C GLY A 119 -10.81 3.78 -1.95
N LEU A 120 -11.61 2.83 -2.46
CA LEU A 120 -11.11 1.64 -3.17
C LEU A 120 -10.59 1.95 -4.58
N ASN A 121 -10.73 3.20 -5.04
CA ASN A 121 -10.32 3.64 -6.37
C ASN A 121 -11.03 2.83 -7.48
N LEU A 122 -12.34 2.63 -7.31
CA LEU A 122 -13.24 1.91 -8.23
C LEU A 122 -14.17 2.85 -9.00
#